data_AF-X0IKT3-F1
#
_entry.id   AF-X0IKT3-F1
#
_cell.length_a   1.000
_cell.length_b   1.000
_cell.length_c   1.000
_cell.angle_alpha   90.00
_cell.angle_beta   90.00
_cell.angle_gamma   90.00
#
_symmetry.space_group_name_H-M   'P 1'
#
loop_
_entity.id
_entity.type
_entity.pdbx_description
1 polymer ?
#
loop_
_entity_poly.entity_id
_entity_poly.type
_entity_poly.pdbx_seq_one_letter_code
_entity_poly.pdbx_strand_id
1 'polypeptide(L)'
;MSTHAGKPLAHDGNTVRILKDAGAVPYVKTNVPITLLSFESSNDIWGETTNPYNKRYTAGGSTGGEGALLALGGRVGIGSDVAGSVRCPAHFSGCYALKCSTGRWLKTGVVTSMPGQDGVPAVYSPMARTLNDLTYFTRSIIQMKPWTYDYSCHPLPWRSDIEKEFSEKRNLRVGILRTDGVVDPSPACRRALEMTESALRNAGHEIVEIDPPSPYEALCLASILLCSDGLKTVKSFFRWGEWNDRGAAQMSLYFSLPRPVKYLHYLWVKYVRGDAIWAGLLRNWHPQSGYEIWQLNAKRELYKRKWFEWWDNSGVDCLIAPPNATPAVPHRGMHDACSSCGYTFMFNLLDYTAGVLPVTHVDQTRDQLPGDFSLNSLNGIAQGAYKLYNANAMHGLPVGVQVIGRRLEEEKVLAIMKRIEEAMGDNTFPLLDVD
;
A
#
# COMPACT_ATOMS: atom_id res chain seq x y z
N MET A 1 11.39 -10.04 -11.30
CA MET A 1 12.59 -9.77 -12.12
C MET A 1 13.12 -11.05 -12.71
N SER A 2 12.95 -11.21 -14.01
CA SER A 2 13.27 -12.45 -14.73
C SER A 2 14.76 -12.68 -14.97
N THR A 3 15.57 -11.62 -15.02
CA THR A 3 17.04 -11.72 -15.17
C THR A 3 17.72 -12.53 -14.05
N HIS A 4 17.04 -12.71 -12.93
CA HIS A 4 17.46 -13.55 -11.80
C HIS A 4 16.94 -15.00 -11.86
N ALA A 5 16.05 -15.34 -12.79
CA ALA A 5 15.54 -16.71 -12.91
C ALA A 5 16.66 -17.68 -13.29
N GLY A 6 16.74 -18.81 -12.57
CA GLY A 6 17.83 -19.79 -12.71
C GLY A 6 19.16 -19.37 -12.08
N LYS A 7 19.20 -18.28 -11.30
CA LYS A 7 20.41 -17.78 -10.61
C LYS A 7 20.22 -17.82 -9.09
N PRO A 8 20.37 -18.99 -8.45
CA PRO A 8 20.19 -19.10 -7.00
C PRO A 8 21.22 -18.25 -6.26
N LEU A 9 20.81 -17.64 -5.15
CA LEU A 9 21.74 -16.98 -4.22
C LEU A 9 22.44 -18.06 -3.38
N ALA A 10 23.73 -17.86 -3.11
CA ALA A 10 24.53 -18.80 -2.34
C ALA A 10 24.21 -18.82 -0.83
N HIS A 11 23.61 -17.74 -0.33
CA HIS A 11 23.31 -17.55 1.09
C HIS A 11 21.90 -16.99 1.28
N ASP A 12 21.32 -17.33 2.42
CA ASP A 12 20.06 -16.73 2.88
C ASP A 12 20.23 -15.23 3.12
N GLY A 13 19.19 -14.46 2.77
CA GLY A 13 19.08 -13.07 3.21
C GLY A 13 18.83 -12.98 4.72
N ASN A 14 19.07 -11.80 5.32
CA ASN A 14 19.01 -11.65 6.78
C ASN A 14 17.63 -11.98 7.34
N THR A 15 16.56 -11.66 6.62
CA THR A 15 15.18 -12.04 6.97
C THR A 15 15.00 -13.55 7.05
N VAL A 16 15.57 -14.31 6.11
CA VAL A 16 15.47 -15.78 6.14
C VAL A 16 16.33 -16.36 7.27
N ARG A 17 17.52 -15.79 7.51
CA ARG A 17 18.39 -16.21 8.60
C ARG A 17 17.73 -16.07 9.97
N ILE A 18 17.19 -14.89 10.29
CA ILE A 18 16.53 -14.66 11.59
C ILE A 18 15.30 -15.57 11.76
N LEU A 19 14.58 -15.89 10.68
CA LEU A 19 13.46 -16.83 10.73
C LEU A 19 13.91 -18.25 11.06
N LYS A 20 14.99 -18.72 10.42
CA LYS A 20 15.55 -20.05 10.72
C LYS A 20 16.07 -20.13 12.15
N ASP A 21 16.73 -19.08 12.63
CA ASP A 21 17.21 -18.98 14.00
C ASP A 21 16.05 -18.92 15.02
N ALA A 22 14.89 -18.41 14.61
CA ALA A 22 13.64 -18.45 15.38
C ALA A 22 12.96 -19.84 15.38
N GLY A 23 13.45 -20.79 14.60
CA GLY A 23 12.84 -22.12 14.40
C GLY A 23 11.72 -22.15 13.36
N ALA A 24 11.53 -21.08 12.58
CA ALA A 24 10.55 -21.09 11.49
C ALA A 24 11.04 -21.90 10.29
N VAL A 25 10.09 -22.41 9.50
CA VAL A 25 10.35 -23.19 8.28
C VAL A 25 9.85 -22.42 7.06
N PRO A 26 10.69 -21.61 6.39
CA PRO A 26 10.34 -20.99 5.11
C PRO A 26 10.11 -22.09 4.06
N TYR A 27 8.86 -22.23 3.60
CA TYR A 27 8.45 -23.39 2.78
C TYR A 27 8.15 -23.05 1.32
N VAL A 28 7.86 -21.78 1.00
CA VAL A 28 7.56 -21.33 -0.37
C VAL A 28 8.09 -19.92 -0.64
N LYS A 29 8.21 -19.57 -1.93
CA LYS A 29 8.32 -18.19 -2.42
C LYS A 29 7.05 -17.90 -3.21
N THR A 30 6.39 -16.79 -2.93
CA THR A 30 5.13 -16.45 -3.59
C THR A 30 5.35 -15.55 -4.80
N ASN A 31 4.36 -15.55 -5.70
CA ASN A 31 4.44 -14.88 -6.98
C ASN A 31 4.33 -13.35 -6.84
N VAL A 32 4.98 -12.61 -7.75
CA VAL A 32 5.09 -11.14 -7.76
C VAL A 32 5.00 -10.61 -9.21
N PRO A 33 4.68 -9.33 -9.46
CA PRO A 33 4.73 -8.80 -10.82
C PRO A 33 6.17 -8.66 -11.31
N ILE A 34 6.35 -8.68 -12.63
CA ILE A 34 7.68 -8.73 -13.28
C ILE A 34 8.69 -7.69 -12.74
N THR A 35 8.24 -6.47 -12.42
CA THR A 35 9.05 -5.34 -11.92
C THR A 35 8.82 -4.97 -10.46
N LEU A 36 7.94 -5.66 -9.74
CA LEU A 36 7.40 -5.19 -8.44
C LEU A 36 6.62 -3.85 -8.49
N LEU A 37 6.55 -3.18 -9.65
CA LEU A 37 5.87 -1.90 -9.84
C LEU A 37 4.47 -2.12 -10.45
N SER A 38 3.61 -2.81 -9.71
CA SER A 38 2.20 -3.02 -10.06
C SER A 38 1.41 -3.46 -8.82
N PHE A 39 0.11 -3.15 -8.78
CA PHE A 39 -0.84 -3.78 -7.85
C PHE A 39 -1.51 -5.03 -8.45
N GLU A 40 -0.89 -5.63 -9.46
CA GLU A 40 -1.13 -6.99 -9.92
C GLU A 40 0.09 -7.87 -9.61
N SER A 41 -0.08 -9.19 -9.69
CA SER A 41 1.01 -10.16 -9.49
C SER A 41 1.08 -11.12 -10.67
N SER A 42 1.57 -10.60 -11.79
CA SER A 42 1.69 -11.29 -13.08
C SER A 42 3.08 -11.11 -13.71
N ASN A 43 3.65 -12.20 -14.23
CA ASN A 43 4.93 -12.19 -14.95
C ASN A 43 5.03 -13.37 -15.94
N ASP A 44 5.97 -13.27 -16.87
CA ASP A 44 6.18 -14.27 -17.94
C ASP A 44 6.71 -15.62 -17.47
N ILE A 45 7.19 -15.74 -16.23
CA ILE A 45 7.78 -16.99 -15.72
C ILE A 45 6.71 -17.87 -15.05
N TRP A 46 5.90 -17.27 -14.18
CA TRP A 46 4.96 -17.99 -13.32
C TRP A 46 3.49 -17.69 -13.65
N GLY A 47 3.25 -16.80 -14.61
CA GLY A 47 1.91 -16.36 -14.97
C GLY A 47 1.28 -15.44 -13.92
N GLU A 48 -0.04 -15.48 -13.89
CA GLU A 48 -0.90 -14.55 -13.15
C GLU A 48 -1.40 -15.16 -11.84
N THR A 49 -1.33 -14.39 -10.75
CA THR A 49 -1.92 -14.74 -9.45
C THR A 49 -3.35 -14.26 -9.39
N THR A 50 -4.29 -15.17 -9.17
CA THR A 50 -5.72 -14.85 -9.08
C THR A 50 -6.14 -14.53 -7.65
N ASN A 51 -7.14 -13.65 -7.49
CA ASN A 51 -7.77 -13.39 -6.20
C ASN A 51 -8.46 -14.65 -5.66
N PRO A 52 -8.28 -14.97 -4.36
CA PRO A 52 -8.86 -16.17 -3.74
C PRO A 52 -10.40 -16.17 -3.70
N TYR A 53 -11.05 -14.99 -3.71
CA TYR A 53 -12.51 -14.86 -3.68
C TYR A 53 -13.12 -14.86 -5.09
N ASN A 54 -12.37 -14.41 -6.10
CA ASN A 54 -12.85 -14.36 -7.49
C ASN A 54 -11.71 -14.36 -8.50
N LYS A 55 -11.59 -15.45 -9.27
CA LYS A 55 -10.47 -15.65 -10.20
C LYS A 55 -10.35 -14.61 -11.32
N ARG A 56 -11.41 -13.83 -11.60
CA ARG A 56 -11.39 -12.75 -12.60
C ARG A 56 -10.67 -11.48 -12.13
N TYR A 57 -10.31 -11.42 -10.84
CA TYR A 57 -9.74 -10.25 -10.18
C TYR A 57 -8.32 -10.53 -9.69
N THR A 58 -7.55 -9.46 -9.52
CA THR A 58 -6.19 -9.52 -8.98
C THR A 58 -6.18 -9.82 -7.47
N ALA A 59 -5.20 -10.60 -7.00
CA ALA A 59 -4.90 -10.73 -5.57
C ALA A 59 -4.23 -9.48 -4.98
N GLY A 60 -3.92 -8.48 -5.81
CA GLY A 60 -3.11 -7.32 -5.47
C GLY A 60 -1.66 -7.48 -5.90
N GLY A 61 -0.86 -6.47 -5.57
CA GLY A 61 0.57 -6.49 -5.85
C GLY A 61 1.33 -5.44 -5.04
N SER A 62 2.65 -5.48 -5.04
CA SER A 62 3.46 -6.54 -5.67
C SER A 62 3.51 -7.84 -4.87
N THR A 63 3.06 -7.83 -3.61
CA THR A 63 3.03 -9.02 -2.74
C THR A 63 1.70 -9.79 -2.85
N GLY A 64 1.16 -9.94 -4.07
CA GLY A 64 -0.15 -10.58 -4.27
C GLY A 64 -0.14 -12.09 -4.04
N GLY A 65 0.98 -12.76 -4.33
CA GLY A 65 1.14 -14.17 -4.02
C GLY A 65 1.01 -14.48 -2.52
N GLU A 66 1.62 -13.67 -1.63
CA GLU A 66 1.42 -13.80 -0.18
C GLU A 66 -0.03 -13.53 0.20
N GLY A 67 -0.64 -12.49 -0.35
CA GLY A 67 -2.05 -12.16 -0.08
C GLY A 67 -2.98 -13.33 -0.37
N ALA A 68 -2.85 -13.93 -1.55
CA ALA A 68 -3.62 -15.11 -1.95
C ALA A 68 -3.33 -16.32 -1.06
N LEU A 69 -2.06 -16.60 -0.77
CA LEU A 69 -1.66 -17.75 0.06
C LEU A 69 -2.20 -17.64 1.49
N LEU A 70 -2.12 -16.46 2.11
CA LEU A 70 -2.63 -16.23 3.46
C LEU A 70 -4.14 -16.39 3.54
N ALA A 71 -4.87 -15.90 2.54
CA ALA A 71 -6.31 -16.09 2.42
C ALA A 71 -6.70 -17.57 2.28
N LEU A 72 -5.87 -18.38 1.62
CA LEU A 72 -6.10 -19.81 1.37
C LEU A 72 -5.49 -20.75 2.43
N GLY A 73 -5.04 -20.23 3.57
CA GLY A 73 -4.64 -21.05 4.73
C GLY A 73 -3.20 -20.85 5.21
N GLY A 74 -2.40 -20.07 4.49
CA GLY A 74 -1.10 -19.60 4.99
C GLY A 74 -1.24 -18.81 6.29
N ARG A 75 -0.21 -18.83 7.14
CA ARG A 75 -0.25 -18.19 8.48
C ARG A 75 0.40 -16.82 8.52
N VAL A 76 1.67 -16.76 8.13
CA VAL A 76 2.49 -15.55 8.11
C VAL A 76 3.29 -15.48 6.83
N GLY A 77 3.48 -14.27 6.34
CA GLY A 77 4.20 -13.96 5.12
C GLY A 77 4.98 -12.65 5.27
N ILE A 78 5.91 -12.40 4.36
CA ILE A 78 6.70 -11.17 4.34
C ILE A 78 6.68 -10.61 2.93
N GLY A 79 6.33 -9.33 2.82
CA GLY A 79 6.36 -8.61 1.56
C GLY A 79 7.24 -7.37 1.61
N SER A 80 7.22 -6.64 0.51
CA SER A 80 7.82 -5.31 0.41
C SER A 80 6.74 -4.27 0.13
N ASP A 81 6.97 -3.03 0.53
CA ASP A 81 6.03 -1.93 0.34
C ASP A 81 6.79 -0.62 0.04
N VAL A 82 6.57 -0.08 -1.17
CA VAL A 82 7.06 1.25 -1.57
C VAL A 82 5.92 2.22 -1.92
N ALA A 83 4.73 1.67 -2.21
CA ALA A 83 3.54 2.44 -2.57
C ALA A 83 2.22 1.76 -2.15
N GLY A 84 2.26 0.74 -1.27
CA GLY A 84 1.09 -0.05 -0.89
C GLY A 84 1.25 -1.56 -1.07
N SER A 85 2.45 -2.05 -1.41
CA SER A 85 2.62 -3.42 -1.91
C SER A 85 2.43 -4.56 -0.90
N VAL A 86 2.26 -4.31 0.39
CA VAL A 86 1.68 -5.29 1.34
C VAL A 86 0.22 -4.96 1.70
N ARG A 87 -0.13 -3.68 1.67
CA ARG A 87 -1.43 -3.15 2.08
C ARG A 87 -2.52 -3.38 1.04
N CYS A 88 -2.24 -3.19 -0.25
CA CYS A 88 -3.17 -3.46 -1.34
C CYS A 88 -3.49 -4.96 -1.46
N PRO A 89 -2.51 -5.90 -1.42
CA PRO A 89 -2.81 -7.32 -1.33
C PRO A 89 -3.63 -7.71 -0.10
N ALA A 90 -3.34 -7.12 1.07
CA ALA A 90 -4.12 -7.37 2.29
C ALA A 90 -5.59 -6.93 2.14
N HIS A 91 -5.80 -5.72 1.61
CA HIS A 91 -7.11 -5.18 1.29
C HIS A 91 -7.86 -6.03 0.24
N PHE A 92 -7.19 -6.48 -0.81
CA PHE A 92 -7.81 -7.23 -1.92
C PHE A 92 -8.05 -8.71 -1.60
N SER A 93 -7.20 -9.32 -0.77
CA SER A 93 -7.26 -10.75 -0.44
C SER A 93 -7.83 -11.02 0.96
N GLY A 94 -8.29 -10.00 1.69
CA GLY A 94 -8.95 -10.19 2.98
C GLY A 94 -8.00 -10.74 4.05
N CYS A 95 -6.78 -10.23 4.12
CA CYS A 95 -5.80 -10.59 5.14
C CYS A 95 -5.22 -9.35 5.84
N TYR A 96 -4.31 -9.56 6.79
CA TYR A 96 -3.77 -8.51 7.63
C TYR A 96 -2.35 -8.18 7.20
N ALA A 97 -1.99 -6.89 7.25
CA ALA A 97 -0.63 -6.45 7.00
C ALA A 97 -0.24 -5.33 7.94
N LEU A 98 1.03 -5.26 8.26
CA LEU A 98 1.65 -4.09 8.86
C LEU A 98 2.68 -3.59 7.87
N LYS A 99 2.65 -2.31 7.50
CA LYS A 99 3.73 -1.61 6.83
C LYS A 99 4.60 -0.94 7.88
N CYS A 100 5.76 -1.50 8.14
CA CYS A 100 6.72 -0.95 9.09
C CYS A 100 7.35 0.35 8.57
N SER A 101 7.86 1.19 9.46
CA SER A 101 8.71 2.32 9.12
C SER A 101 10.10 1.86 8.68
N THR A 102 10.79 2.73 7.94
CA THR A 102 12.16 2.52 7.51
C THR A 102 13.05 2.28 8.72
N GLY A 103 13.84 1.22 8.65
CA GLY A 103 14.75 0.80 9.72
C GLY A 103 14.09 -0.04 10.82
N ARG A 104 12.78 -0.31 10.78
CA ARG A 104 12.16 -1.20 11.77
C ARG A 104 12.34 -2.69 11.44
N TRP A 105 12.33 -3.04 10.16
CA TRP A 105 12.41 -4.42 9.67
C TRP A 105 13.68 -4.64 8.82
N LEU A 106 14.08 -5.92 8.68
CA LEU A 106 15.27 -6.32 7.91
C LEU A 106 15.06 -6.07 6.42
N LYS A 107 16.12 -5.64 5.73
CA LYS A 107 16.13 -5.26 4.31
C LYS A 107 17.27 -5.91 3.52
N THR A 108 18.42 -6.13 4.15
CA THR A 108 19.64 -6.58 3.51
C THR A 108 19.53 -8.05 3.07
N GLY A 109 20.07 -8.35 1.89
CA GLY A 109 19.99 -9.68 1.29
C GLY A 109 18.69 -9.93 0.50
N VAL A 110 17.88 -8.89 0.26
CA VAL A 110 16.70 -8.96 -0.61
C VAL A 110 17.01 -8.35 -1.98
N VAL A 111 16.47 -8.99 -3.03
CA VAL A 111 16.63 -8.55 -4.42
C VAL A 111 15.49 -7.59 -4.79
N THR A 112 15.85 -6.37 -5.21
CA THR A 112 14.89 -5.29 -5.57
C THR A 112 15.04 -4.88 -7.02
N SER A 113 13.95 -4.39 -7.62
CA SER A 113 13.92 -3.84 -8.98
C SER A 113 14.32 -2.36 -9.07
N MET A 114 14.59 -1.73 -7.93
CA MET A 114 14.98 -0.31 -7.84
C MET A 114 16.16 -0.11 -6.88
N PRO A 115 17.30 -0.80 -7.06
CA PRO A 115 18.47 -0.57 -6.21
C PRO A 115 18.96 0.88 -6.31
N GLY A 116 19.30 1.48 -5.16
CA GLY A 116 19.78 2.87 -5.09
C GLY A 116 18.70 3.94 -5.04
N GLN A 117 17.42 3.59 -5.23
CA GLN A 117 16.33 4.54 -5.05
C GLN A 117 16.15 4.85 -3.55
N ASP A 118 16.24 6.13 -3.21
CA ASP A 118 16.12 6.65 -1.84
C ASP A 118 15.06 7.76 -1.69
N GLY A 119 14.45 8.18 -2.80
CA GLY A 119 13.42 9.20 -2.85
C GLY A 119 12.14 8.80 -2.11
N VAL A 120 11.78 7.52 -2.14
CA VAL A 120 10.70 6.91 -1.37
C VAL A 120 11.17 5.51 -0.97
N PRO A 121 11.82 5.37 0.20
CA PRO A 121 12.43 4.10 0.58
C PRO A 121 11.41 2.96 0.62
N ALA A 122 11.71 1.87 -0.08
CA ALA A 122 10.97 0.62 0.09
C ALA A 122 11.27 0.02 1.47
N VAL A 123 10.21 -0.44 2.13
CA VAL A 123 10.28 -1.17 3.39
C VAL A 123 9.87 -2.62 3.18
N TYR A 124 10.25 -3.49 4.12
CA TYR A 124 9.84 -4.88 4.15
C TYR A 124 8.99 -5.07 5.38
N SER A 125 7.89 -5.78 5.25
CA SER A 125 6.92 -5.80 6.34
C SER A 125 6.10 -7.10 6.38
N PRO A 126 5.64 -7.49 7.58
CA PRO A 126 4.92 -8.73 7.77
C PRO A 126 3.46 -8.64 7.32
N MET A 127 2.96 -9.78 6.85
CA MET A 127 1.56 -10.04 6.56
C MET A 127 1.14 -11.31 7.30
N ALA A 128 -0.13 -11.42 7.66
CA ALA A 128 -0.65 -12.61 8.29
C ALA A 128 -2.13 -12.83 7.97
N ARG A 129 -2.60 -14.04 8.27
CA ARG A 129 -4.01 -14.40 8.13
C ARG A 129 -4.89 -13.85 9.24
N THR A 130 -4.34 -13.67 10.45
CA THR A 130 -5.03 -13.11 11.60
C THR A 130 -4.23 -11.96 12.21
N LEU A 131 -4.90 -11.04 12.90
CA LEU A 131 -4.21 -9.98 13.62
C LEU A 131 -3.31 -10.51 14.75
N ASN A 132 -3.75 -11.58 15.41
CA ASN A 132 -2.97 -12.23 16.47
C ASN A 132 -1.64 -12.78 15.91
N ASP A 133 -1.68 -13.47 14.77
CA ASP A 133 -0.48 -13.97 14.08
C ASP A 133 0.43 -12.82 13.65
N LEU A 134 -0.15 -11.74 13.09
CA LEU A 134 0.61 -10.55 12.70
C LEU A 134 1.35 -9.91 13.89
N THR A 135 0.63 -9.75 15.00
CA THR A 135 1.16 -9.12 16.23
C THR A 135 2.23 -9.99 16.86
N TYR A 136 1.95 -11.29 17.05
CA TYR A 136 2.91 -12.24 17.60
C TYR A 136 4.19 -12.32 16.76
N PHE A 137 4.04 -12.46 15.44
CA PHE A 137 5.16 -12.56 14.52
C PHE A 137 6.01 -11.29 14.53
N THR A 138 5.39 -10.12 14.43
CA THR A 138 6.10 -8.84 14.47
C THR A 138 6.85 -8.66 15.79
N ARG A 139 6.17 -8.88 16.92
CA ARG A 139 6.76 -8.77 18.25
C ARG A 139 7.96 -9.69 18.40
N SER A 140 7.82 -10.95 18.02
CA SER A 140 8.87 -11.97 18.15
C SER A 140 10.13 -11.60 17.37
N ILE A 141 9.98 -11.17 16.12
CA ILE A 141 11.12 -10.76 15.27
C ILE A 141 11.82 -9.54 15.85
N ILE A 142 11.10 -8.53 16.33
CA ILE A 142 11.72 -7.35 16.96
C ILE A 142 12.44 -7.73 18.26
N GLN A 143 11.89 -8.64 19.08
CA GLN A 143 12.52 -9.13 20.31
C GLN A 143 13.82 -9.90 20.06
N MET A 144 13.96 -10.52 18.89
CA MET A 144 15.21 -11.14 18.43
C MET A 144 16.30 -10.14 18.01
N LYS A 145 16.06 -8.83 18.18
CA LYS A 145 17.04 -7.76 17.93
C LYS A 145 17.53 -7.76 16.47
N PRO A 146 16.68 -7.47 15.49
CA PRO A 146 17.00 -7.57 14.06
C PRO A 146 18.20 -6.69 13.64
N TRP A 147 18.51 -5.64 14.39
CA TRP A 147 19.72 -4.82 14.21
C TRP A 147 21.04 -5.55 14.47
N THR A 148 21.01 -6.73 15.10
CA THR A 148 22.18 -7.63 15.19
C THR A 148 22.36 -8.48 13.93
N TYR A 149 21.32 -8.59 13.09
CA TYR A 149 21.34 -9.33 11.83
C TYR A 149 21.59 -8.40 10.65
N ASP A 150 21.04 -7.19 10.70
CA ASP A 150 21.01 -6.24 9.60
C ASP A 150 21.34 -4.83 10.10
N TYR A 151 22.44 -4.27 9.59
CA TYR A 151 22.92 -2.94 9.95
C TYR A 151 21.94 -1.82 9.61
N SER A 152 20.99 -2.07 8.71
CA SER A 152 19.98 -1.08 8.32
C SER A 152 18.84 -0.96 9.34
N CYS A 153 18.71 -1.90 10.28
CA CYS A 153 17.70 -1.83 11.33
C CYS A 153 18.15 -0.92 12.48
N HIS A 154 17.21 -0.11 12.98
CA HIS A 154 17.40 0.68 14.18
C HIS A 154 17.40 -0.23 15.42
N PRO A 155 18.27 0.02 16.41
CA PRO A 155 18.32 -0.72 17.66
C PRO A 155 17.17 -0.33 18.61
N LEU A 156 15.94 -0.50 18.13
CA LEU A 156 14.72 -0.16 18.85
C LEU A 156 14.04 -1.45 19.32
N PRO A 157 14.04 -1.77 20.62
CA PRO A 157 13.33 -2.94 21.13
C PRO A 157 11.81 -2.80 21.00
N TRP A 158 11.11 -3.90 21.23
CA TRP A 158 9.66 -3.86 21.36
C TRP A 158 9.27 -3.09 22.63
N ARG A 159 8.48 -2.04 22.47
CA ARG A 159 7.99 -1.19 23.57
C ARG A 159 6.63 -1.70 24.06
N SER A 160 6.70 -2.65 25.00
CA SER A 160 5.51 -3.25 25.61
C SER A 160 4.66 -2.23 26.39
N ASP A 161 5.28 -1.16 26.88
CA ASP A 161 4.63 -0.02 27.51
C ASP A 161 3.70 0.73 26.55
N ILE A 162 4.16 1.02 25.33
CA ILE A 162 3.35 1.66 24.29
C ILE A 162 2.21 0.73 23.83
N GLU A 163 2.50 -0.54 23.60
CA GLU A 163 1.47 -1.52 23.26
C GLU A 163 0.37 -1.58 24.33
N LYS A 164 0.77 -1.64 25.61
CA LYS A 164 -0.15 -1.68 26.75
C LYS A 164 -0.95 -0.38 26.85
N GLU A 165 -0.29 0.77 26.75
CA GLU A 165 -0.92 2.09 26.81
C GLU A 165 -2.09 2.16 25.84
N PHE A 166 -1.88 1.85 24.56
CA PHE A 166 -2.93 1.98 23.54
C PHE A 166 -3.94 0.82 23.54
N SER A 167 -3.57 -0.33 24.11
CA SER A 167 -4.53 -1.43 24.33
C SER A 167 -5.52 -1.10 25.46
N GLU A 168 -5.04 -0.45 26.52
CA GLU A 168 -5.82 -0.16 27.74
C GLU A 168 -6.39 1.26 27.78
N LYS A 169 -5.97 2.15 26.87
CA LYS A 169 -6.46 3.53 26.79
C LYS A 169 -7.98 3.56 26.72
N ARG A 170 -8.58 4.33 27.64
CA ARG A 170 -10.04 4.42 27.79
C ARG A 170 -10.72 4.90 26.50
N ASN A 171 -10.23 6.00 25.94
CA ASN A 171 -10.74 6.60 24.72
C ASN A 171 -9.59 6.95 23.77
N LEU A 172 -9.62 6.38 22.56
CA LEU A 172 -8.77 6.79 21.45
C LEU A 172 -9.39 8.00 20.75
N ARG A 173 -8.54 8.92 20.30
CA ARG A 173 -8.93 9.99 19.36
C ARG A 173 -8.50 9.60 17.96
N VAL A 174 -9.45 9.23 17.11
CA VAL A 174 -9.19 8.64 15.78
C VAL A 174 -9.57 9.64 14.69
N GLY A 175 -8.60 10.07 13.90
CA GLY A 175 -8.86 10.92 12.73
C GLY A 175 -9.32 10.10 11.52
N ILE A 176 -10.23 10.62 10.70
CA ILE A 176 -10.72 9.92 9.48
C ILE A 176 -10.29 10.63 8.20
N LEU A 177 -9.43 9.98 7.41
CA LEU A 177 -9.12 10.43 6.05
C LEU A 177 -10.18 9.90 5.07
N ARG A 178 -11.24 10.67 4.84
CA ARG A 178 -12.36 10.28 3.95
C ARG A 178 -12.02 10.33 2.47
N THR A 179 -11.15 11.24 2.07
CA THR A 179 -10.73 11.43 0.68
C THR A 179 -9.26 11.84 0.63
N ASP A 180 -8.54 11.42 -0.40
CA ASP A 180 -7.21 11.92 -0.73
C ASP A 180 -7.26 13.17 -1.63
N GLY A 181 -8.47 13.63 -2.01
CA GLY A 181 -8.68 14.73 -2.94
C GLY A 181 -8.32 14.40 -4.39
N VAL A 182 -8.06 13.12 -4.70
CA VAL A 182 -7.68 12.62 -6.03
C VAL A 182 -8.68 11.57 -6.51
N VAL A 183 -8.90 10.51 -5.72
CA VAL A 183 -9.88 9.47 -6.02
C VAL A 183 -10.70 9.22 -4.78
N ASP A 184 -11.97 9.65 -4.81
CA ASP A 184 -12.88 9.37 -3.70
C ASP A 184 -13.10 7.86 -3.54
N PRO A 185 -13.30 7.36 -2.31
CA PRO A 185 -13.53 5.94 -2.09
C PRO A 185 -14.85 5.51 -2.72
N SER A 186 -14.81 4.35 -3.39
CA SER A 186 -15.98 3.65 -3.89
C SER A 186 -17.00 3.38 -2.78
N PRO A 187 -18.28 3.18 -3.10
CA PRO A 187 -19.31 2.88 -2.11
C PRO A 187 -18.90 1.77 -1.12
N ALA A 188 -18.29 0.68 -1.61
CA ALA A 188 -17.81 -0.41 -0.75
C ALA A 188 -16.70 0.03 0.23
N CYS A 189 -15.68 0.76 -0.25
CA CYS A 189 -14.59 1.26 0.60
C CYS A 189 -15.09 2.31 1.60
N ARG A 190 -16.02 3.17 1.19
CA ARG A 190 -16.68 4.16 2.05
C ARG A 190 -17.47 3.48 3.15
N ARG A 191 -18.27 2.47 2.82
CA ARG A 191 -19.03 1.68 3.79
C ARG A 191 -18.13 0.96 4.80
N ALA A 192 -17.00 0.41 4.37
CA ALA A 192 -16.03 -0.20 5.29
C ALA A 192 -15.48 0.81 6.31
N LEU A 193 -15.20 2.04 5.87
CA LEU A 193 -14.78 3.14 6.74
C LEU A 193 -15.88 3.55 7.71
N GLU A 194 -17.13 3.67 7.24
CA GLU A 194 -18.31 4.01 8.05
C GLU A 194 -18.64 2.93 9.09
N MET A 195 -18.50 1.65 8.72
CA MET A 195 -18.67 0.52 9.65
C MET A 195 -17.63 0.57 10.77
N THR A 196 -16.37 0.83 10.41
CA THR A 196 -15.26 0.97 11.38
C THR A 196 -15.48 2.17 12.29
N GLU A 197 -15.86 3.32 11.73
CA GLU A 197 -16.22 4.52 12.49
C GLU A 197 -17.34 4.23 13.48
N SER A 198 -18.42 3.61 13.03
CA SER A 198 -19.59 3.30 13.87
C SER A 198 -19.22 2.36 15.01
N ALA A 199 -18.43 1.32 14.74
CA ALA A 199 -17.93 0.40 15.74
C ALA A 199 -17.09 1.11 16.81
N LEU A 200 -16.15 1.96 16.39
CA LEU A 200 -15.30 2.74 17.31
C LEU A 200 -16.13 3.71 18.16
N ARG A 201 -17.10 4.42 17.59
CA ARG A 201 -18.01 5.31 18.34
C ARG A 201 -18.81 4.53 19.38
N ASN A 202 -19.36 3.37 19.00
CA ASN A 202 -20.12 2.51 19.90
C ASN A 202 -19.25 1.95 21.05
N ALA A 203 -17.95 1.74 20.80
CA ALA A 203 -16.97 1.37 21.82
C ALA A 203 -16.49 2.55 22.69
N GLY A 204 -17.03 3.76 22.49
CA GLY A 204 -16.72 4.96 23.30
C GLY A 204 -15.49 5.74 22.86
N HIS A 205 -15.00 5.52 21.64
CA HIS A 205 -13.88 6.27 21.07
C HIS A 205 -14.33 7.59 20.44
N GLU A 206 -13.43 8.58 20.45
CA GLU A 206 -13.66 9.88 19.82
C GLU A 206 -13.21 9.81 18.37
N ILE A 207 -14.09 10.21 17.45
CA ILE A 207 -13.80 10.29 16.03
C ILE A 207 -13.71 11.75 15.63
N VAL A 208 -12.62 12.11 14.95
CA VAL A 208 -12.28 13.47 14.56
C VAL A 208 -12.25 13.57 13.04
N GLU A 209 -13.03 14.49 12.47
CA GLU A 209 -12.86 14.87 11.06
C GLU A 209 -11.56 15.67 10.92
N ILE A 210 -10.75 15.30 9.92
CA ILE A 210 -9.43 15.89 9.73
C ILE A 210 -9.36 16.73 8.47
N ASP A 211 -8.54 17.78 8.51
CA ASP A 211 -8.09 18.53 7.35
C ASP A 211 -6.56 18.51 7.29
N PRO A 212 -5.94 17.43 6.77
CA PRO A 212 -4.50 17.26 6.77
C PRO A 212 -3.82 18.00 5.61
N PRO A 213 -2.48 18.14 5.64
CA PRO A 213 -1.74 18.62 4.48
C PRO A 213 -2.03 17.76 3.24
N SER A 214 -2.12 18.43 2.08
CA SER A 214 -2.65 17.85 0.83
C SER A 214 -2.08 16.46 0.48
N PRO A 215 -2.92 15.41 0.41
CA PRO A 215 -2.50 14.10 -0.08
C PRO A 215 -2.13 14.10 -1.57
N TYR A 216 -2.75 14.97 -2.37
CA TYR A 216 -2.38 15.17 -3.78
C TYR A 216 -0.94 15.70 -3.95
N GLU A 217 -0.46 16.58 -3.05
CA GLU A 217 0.96 17.01 -3.04
C GLU A 217 1.89 15.81 -2.84
N ALA A 218 1.53 14.86 -1.95
CA ALA A 218 2.29 13.62 -1.79
C ALA A 218 2.28 12.76 -3.05
N LEU A 219 1.14 12.57 -3.72
CA LEU A 219 1.07 11.78 -4.95
C LEU A 219 2.00 12.36 -6.04
N CYS A 220 1.99 13.69 -6.20
CA CYS A 220 2.86 14.38 -7.15
C CYS A 220 4.34 14.21 -6.79
N LEU A 221 4.73 14.44 -5.54
CA LEU A 221 6.12 14.33 -5.09
C LEU A 221 6.63 12.89 -5.11
N ALA A 222 5.85 11.95 -4.58
CA ALA A 222 6.23 10.55 -4.47
C ALA A 222 6.37 9.90 -5.84
N SER A 223 5.46 10.18 -6.78
CA SER A 223 5.52 9.61 -8.14
C SER A 223 6.81 9.98 -8.87
N ILE A 224 7.27 11.24 -8.77
CA ILE A 224 8.51 11.67 -9.42
C ILE A 224 9.75 11.21 -8.68
N LEU A 225 9.71 11.13 -7.35
CA LEU A 225 10.82 10.59 -6.55
C LEU A 225 11.02 9.09 -6.78
N LEU A 226 9.94 8.32 -6.91
CA LEU A 226 9.99 6.89 -7.21
C LEU A 226 10.51 6.62 -8.61
N CYS A 227 10.07 7.40 -9.59
CA CYS A 227 10.37 7.22 -11.01
C CYS A 227 11.46 8.18 -11.53
N SER A 228 12.34 8.68 -10.65
CA SER A 228 13.25 9.79 -10.94
C SER A 228 14.23 9.51 -12.08
N ASP A 229 14.58 8.25 -12.33
CA ASP A 229 15.45 7.84 -13.43
C ASP A 229 14.70 7.59 -14.76
N GLY A 230 13.38 7.81 -14.78
CA GLY A 230 12.51 7.50 -15.91
C GLY A 230 12.22 6.00 -16.09
N LEU A 231 12.23 5.23 -15.00
CA LEU A 231 12.00 3.78 -14.97
C LEU A 231 13.05 2.98 -15.74
N LYS A 232 14.26 3.53 -15.91
CA LYS A 232 15.37 2.87 -16.63
C LYS A 232 15.90 1.67 -15.84
N THR A 233 16.11 1.85 -14.55
CA THR A 233 16.60 0.83 -13.61
C THR A 233 15.63 -0.34 -13.55
N VAL A 234 14.33 -0.05 -13.38
CA VAL A 234 13.28 -1.07 -13.36
C VAL A 234 13.29 -1.93 -14.63
N LYS A 235 13.43 -1.30 -15.81
CA LYS A 235 13.49 -2.01 -17.10
C LYS A 235 14.77 -2.79 -17.33
N SER A 236 15.86 -2.49 -16.62
CA SER A 236 17.14 -3.20 -16.77
C SER A 236 17.06 -4.68 -16.35
N PHE A 237 16.00 -5.06 -15.65
CA PHE A 237 15.75 -6.43 -15.19
C PHE A 237 14.89 -7.28 -16.14
N PHE A 238 14.64 -6.81 -17.36
CA PHE A 238 13.93 -7.56 -18.40
C PHE A 238 14.85 -8.40 -19.27
N ARG A 239 14.34 -9.55 -19.70
CA ARG A 239 14.90 -10.33 -20.80
C ARG A 239 14.26 -9.88 -22.12
N TRP A 240 14.93 -10.20 -23.22
CA TRP A 240 14.39 -9.93 -24.54
C TRP A 240 13.05 -10.67 -24.74
N GLY A 241 12.04 -9.94 -25.23
CA GLY A 241 10.70 -10.48 -25.51
C GLY A 241 9.70 -10.41 -24.34
N GLU A 242 10.14 -10.04 -23.13
CA GLU A 242 9.24 -9.91 -21.97
C GLU A 242 8.42 -8.63 -22.01
N TRP A 243 7.23 -8.68 -21.43
CA TRP A 243 6.35 -7.52 -21.30
C TRP A 243 6.28 -7.02 -19.85
N ASN A 244 6.07 -5.71 -19.70
CA ASN A 244 5.82 -5.09 -18.40
C ASN A 244 4.31 -4.98 -18.15
N ASP A 245 3.92 -4.90 -16.87
CA ASP A 245 2.58 -4.44 -16.50
C ASP A 245 2.18 -3.22 -17.34
N ARG A 246 0.95 -3.22 -17.86
CA ARG A 246 0.49 -2.23 -18.83
C ARG A 246 0.52 -0.80 -18.28
N GLY A 247 0.22 -0.62 -17.00
CA GLY A 247 0.32 0.69 -16.35
C GLY A 247 1.77 1.15 -16.23
N ALA A 248 2.67 0.25 -15.81
CA ALA A 248 4.10 0.55 -15.75
C ALA A 248 4.72 0.81 -17.14
N ALA A 249 4.25 0.11 -18.18
CA ALA A 249 4.65 0.33 -19.56
C ALA A 249 4.22 1.72 -20.06
N GLN A 250 2.97 2.13 -19.80
CA GLN A 250 2.47 3.47 -20.12
C GLN A 250 3.28 4.57 -19.42
N MET A 251 3.55 4.42 -18.12
CA MET A 251 4.40 5.36 -17.39
C MET A 251 5.77 5.45 -18.04
N SER A 252 6.41 4.32 -18.34
CA SER A 252 7.75 4.32 -18.94
C SER A 252 7.77 4.97 -20.33
N LEU A 253 6.75 4.72 -21.16
CA LEU A 253 6.58 5.37 -22.45
C LEU A 253 6.45 6.89 -22.26
N TYR A 254 5.59 7.34 -21.35
CA TYR A 254 5.41 8.76 -21.08
C TYR A 254 6.71 9.42 -20.63
N PHE A 255 7.45 8.82 -19.69
CA PHE A 255 8.73 9.34 -19.24
C PHE A 255 9.75 9.51 -20.38
N SER A 256 9.72 8.61 -21.38
CA SER A 256 10.60 8.64 -22.54
C SER A 256 10.25 9.70 -23.60
N LEU A 257 9.05 10.27 -23.56
CA LEU A 257 8.64 11.29 -24.52
C LEU A 257 9.51 12.56 -24.43
N PRO A 258 9.81 13.24 -25.56
CA PRO A 258 10.51 14.51 -25.55
C PRO A 258 9.80 15.56 -24.69
N ARG A 259 10.59 16.41 -24.00
CA ARG A 259 10.05 17.45 -23.10
C ARG A 259 9.01 18.37 -23.76
N PRO A 260 9.19 18.85 -25.02
CA PRO A 260 8.18 19.68 -25.68
C PRO A 260 6.85 18.97 -25.87
N VAL A 261 6.87 17.68 -26.24
CA VAL A 261 5.66 16.87 -26.43
C VAL A 261 4.89 16.73 -25.12
N LYS A 262 5.59 16.42 -24.02
CA LYS A 262 4.99 16.35 -22.69
C LYS A 262 4.42 17.67 -22.23
N TYR A 263 5.09 18.77 -22.53
CA TYR A 263 4.62 20.11 -22.19
C TYR A 263 3.33 20.45 -22.91
N LEU A 264 3.23 20.17 -24.21
CA LEU A 264 2.00 20.35 -25.00
C LEU A 264 0.87 19.46 -24.48
N HIS A 265 1.17 18.19 -24.19
CA HIS A 265 0.18 17.28 -23.60
C HIS A 265 -0.32 17.78 -22.24
N TYR A 266 0.58 18.25 -21.36
CA TYR A 266 0.22 18.89 -20.09
C TYR A 266 -0.74 20.08 -20.30
N LEU A 267 -0.44 20.98 -21.26
CA LEU A 267 -1.29 22.13 -21.54
C LEU A 267 -2.67 21.70 -22.03
N TRP A 268 -2.72 20.70 -22.92
CA TRP A 268 -3.97 20.15 -23.42
C TRP A 268 -4.82 19.54 -22.28
N VAL A 269 -4.22 18.72 -21.41
CA VAL A 269 -4.93 18.13 -20.25
C VAL A 269 -5.44 19.23 -19.32
N LYS A 270 -4.63 20.25 -19.05
CA LYS A 270 -5.00 21.33 -18.12
C LYS A 270 -6.10 22.23 -18.67
N TYR A 271 -5.98 22.68 -19.92
CA TYR A 271 -6.82 23.76 -20.45
C TYR A 271 -7.93 23.29 -21.40
N VAL A 272 -7.74 22.16 -22.10
CA VAL A 272 -8.74 21.61 -23.02
C VAL A 272 -9.60 20.56 -22.32
N ARG A 273 -8.97 19.62 -21.60
CA ARG A 273 -9.72 18.62 -20.80
C ARG A 273 -10.21 19.20 -19.46
N GLY A 274 -9.63 20.30 -18.99
CA GLY A 274 -9.99 20.91 -17.70
C GLY A 274 -9.56 20.10 -16.48
N ASP A 275 -8.58 19.20 -16.63
CA ASP A 275 -8.19 18.23 -15.61
C ASP A 275 -6.89 18.65 -14.91
N ALA A 276 -7.03 19.52 -13.91
CA ALA A 276 -5.89 20.09 -13.18
C ALA A 276 -5.11 19.04 -12.34
N ILE A 277 -5.81 18.01 -11.84
CA ILE A 277 -5.23 16.94 -11.03
C ILE A 277 -4.34 16.06 -11.91
N TRP A 278 -4.84 15.60 -13.05
CA TRP A 278 -4.02 14.80 -13.95
C TRP A 278 -2.88 15.63 -14.56
N ALA A 279 -3.16 16.88 -14.95
CA ALA A 279 -2.14 17.76 -15.50
C ALA A 279 -1.00 18.02 -14.51
N GLY A 280 -1.30 18.25 -13.23
CA GLY A 280 -0.25 18.52 -12.23
C GLY A 280 0.66 17.32 -11.99
N LEU A 281 0.11 16.11 -12.00
CA LEU A 281 0.91 14.87 -11.94
C LEU A 281 1.83 14.74 -13.17
N LEU A 282 1.27 14.91 -14.37
CA LEU A 282 2.01 14.81 -15.63
C LEU A 282 3.10 15.87 -15.82
N ARG A 283 2.95 17.04 -15.18
CA ARG A 283 3.84 18.19 -15.36
C ARG A 283 5.30 17.86 -15.07
N ASN A 284 5.54 17.03 -14.06
CA ASN A 284 6.89 16.72 -13.56
C ASN A 284 7.37 15.34 -13.99
N TRP A 285 6.60 14.58 -14.77
CA TRP A 285 6.96 13.23 -15.24
C TRP A 285 8.03 13.25 -16.34
N HIS A 286 9.26 13.49 -15.92
CA HIS A 286 10.45 13.37 -16.75
C HIS A 286 11.62 12.82 -15.92
N PRO A 287 12.63 12.20 -16.56
CA PRO A 287 13.86 11.84 -15.87
C PRO A 287 14.48 13.08 -15.20
N GLN A 288 14.94 12.91 -13.97
CA GLN A 288 15.52 13.94 -13.12
C GLN A 288 17.05 13.77 -13.09
N SER A 289 17.75 14.89 -13.08
CA SER A 289 19.17 14.97 -12.78
C SER A 289 19.44 14.81 -11.28
N GLY A 290 20.69 14.53 -10.90
CA GLY A 290 21.08 14.48 -9.48
C GLY A 290 20.77 15.79 -8.73
N TYR A 291 20.94 16.94 -9.41
CA TYR A 291 20.56 18.25 -8.87
C TYR A 291 19.05 18.33 -8.57
N GLU A 292 18.20 17.96 -9.53
CA GLU A 292 16.74 17.99 -9.36
C GLU A 292 16.28 17.02 -8.27
N ILE A 293 16.89 15.84 -8.17
CA ILE A 293 16.60 14.86 -7.11
C ILE A 293 16.85 15.47 -5.73
N TRP A 294 17.94 16.20 -5.52
CA TRP A 294 18.20 16.85 -4.24
C TRP A 294 17.15 17.91 -3.90
N GLN A 295 16.69 18.69 -4.89
CA GLN A 295 15.60 19.64 -4.69
C GLN A 295 14.27 18.95 -4.35
N LEU A 296 13.99 17.81 -4.99
CA LEU A 296 12.79 17.00 -4.69
C LEU A 296 12.88 16.38 -3.28
N ASN A 297 14.05 15.90 -2.88
CA ASN A 297 14.30 15.38 -1.53
C ASN A 297 14.08 16.48 -0.47
N ALA A 298 14.58 17.70 -0.71
CA ALA A 298 14.31 18.84 0.18
C ALA A 298 12.80 19.13 0.29
N LYS A 299 12.06 19.11 -0.82
CA LYS A 299 10.59 19.27 -0.82
C LYS A 299 9.88 18.15 -0.05
N ARG A 300 10.34 16.90 -0.17
CA ARG A 300 9.83 15.77 0.62
C ARG A 300 10.00 16.02 2.11
N GLU A 301 11.17 16.47 2.56
CA GLU A 301 11.40 16.74 3.99
C GLU A 301 10.54 17.91 4.50
N LEU A 302 10.33 18.95 3.68
CA LEU A 302 9.39 20.02 4.00
C LEU A 302 7.95 19.49 4.12
N TYR A 303 7.53 18.59 3.23
CA TYR A 303 6.21 17.96 3.29
C TYR A 303 6.04 17.10 4.54
N LYS A 304 7.05 16.29 4.88
CA LYS A 304 7.08 15.53 6.14
C LYS A 304 6.96 16.44 7.36
N ARG A 305 7.66 17.58 7.37
CA ARG A 305 7.56 18.56 8.46
C ARG A 305 6.14 19.12 8.60
N LYS A 306 5.49 19.51 7.49
CA LYS A 306 4.09 19.97 7.53
C LYS A 306 3.17 18.93 8.19
N TRP A 307 3.33 17.65 7.82
CA TRP A 307 2.56 16.55 8.42
C TRP A 307 2.90 16.29 9.88
N PHE A 308 4.17 16.44 10.25
CA PHE A 308 4.60 16.34 11.64
C PHE A 308 3.91 17.40 12.51
N GLU A 309 4.01 18.67 12.11
CA GLU A 309 3.39 19.82 12.79
C GLU A 309 1.87 19.70 12.85
N TRP A 310 1.24 19.30 11.75
CA TRP A 310 -0.20 19.06 11.70
C TRP A 310 -0.63 17.95 12.67
N TRP A 311 0.09 16.83 12.70
CA TRP A 311 -0.26 15.71 13.58
C TRP A 311 -0.17 16.12 15.05
N ASP A 312 0.88 16.82 15.45
CA ASP A 312 1.04 17.33 16.83
C ASP A 312 -0.14 18.23 17.23
N ASN A 313 -0.58 19.10 16.32
CA ASN A 313 -1.68 20.04 16.58
C ASN A 313 -3.06 19.38 16.55
N SER A 314 -3.23 18.27 15.82
CA SER A 314 -4.52 17.58 15.70
C SER A 314 -4.95 16.86 16.99
N GLY A 315 -3.97 16.46 17.81
CA GLY A 315 -4.17 15.66 19.02
C GLY A 315 -4.78 14.27 18.77
N VAL A 316 -4.69 13.74 17.55
CA VAL A 316 -5.18 12.39 17.21
C VAL A 316 -4.15 11.32 17.57
N ASP A 317 -4.63 10.19 18.07
CA ASP A 317 -3.81 9.02 18.38
C ASP A 317 -3.41 8.27 17.11
N CYS A 318 -4.34 8.12 16.18
CA CYS A 318 -4.14 7.48 14.88
C CYS A 318 -5.05 8.09 13.82
N LEU A 319 -4.80 7.74 12.57
CA LEU A 319 -5.74 7.95 11.47
C LEU A 319 -6.30 6.62 10.99
N ILE A 320 -7.54 6.62 10.53
CA ILE A 320 -8.10 5.56 9.68
C ILE A 320 -8.38 6.10 8.28
N ALA A 321 -8.13 5.26 7.27
CA ALA A 321 -8.31 5.60 5.86
C ALA A 321 -8.64 4.32 5.06
N PRO A 322 -9.22 4.44 3.87
CA PRO A 322 -9.23 3.34 2.90
C PRO A 322 -7.79 2.93 2.53
N PRO A 323 -7.46 1.63 2.37
CA PRO A 323 -6.17 1.21 1.82
C PRO A 323 -6.06 1.51 0.32
N ASN A 324 -7.18 1.50 -0.39
CA ASN A 324 -7.30 1.88 -1.80
C ASN A 324 -8.72 2.45 -2.05
N ALA A 325 -8.90 3.25 -3.10
CA ALA A 325 -10.18 3.81 -3.47
C ALA A 325 -11.22 2.74 -3.88
N THR A 326 -10.76 1.62 -4.44
CA THR A 326 -11.63 0.52 -4.89
C THR A 326 -11.27 -0.82 -4.21
N PRO A 327 -12.17 -1.82 -4.24
CA PRO A 327 -11.82 -3.22 -4.05
C PRO A 327 -10.86 -3.70 -5.16
N ALA A 328 -10.52 -4.99 -5.13
CA ALA A 328 -9.67 -5.59 -6.15
C ALA A 328 -10.19 -5.29 -7.57
N VAL A 329 -9.29 -4.90 -8.47
CA VAL A 329 -9.61 -4.62 -9.88
C VAL A 329 -9.58 -5.90 -10.72
N PRO A 330 -10.29 -5.97 -11.86
CA PRO A 330 -10.12 -7.09 -12.79
C PRO A 330 -8.68 -7.18 -13.27
N HIS A 331 -8.25 -8.37 -13.70
CA HIS A 331 -6.92 -8.56 -14.29
C HIS A 331 -6.67 -7.59 -15.44
N ARG A 332 -5.42 -7.13 -15.56
CA ARG A 332 -4.98 -6.08 -16.50
C ARG A 332 -5.61 -4.70 -16.23
N GLY A 333 -6.34 -4.54 -15.14
CA GLY A 333 -6.96 -3.29 -14.72
C GLY A 333 -5.93 -2.20 -14.37
N MET A 334 -4.69 -2.57 -14.04
CA MET A 334 -3.61 -1.60 -13.80
C MET A 334 -3.26 -0.75 -15.04
N HIS A 335 -3.67 -1.18 -16.23
CA HIS A 335 -3.65 -0.31 -17.42
C HIS A 335 -4.38 1.03 -17.18
N ASP A 336 -5.50 1.00 -16.45
CA ASP A 336 -6.33 2.19 -16.19
C ASP A 336 -6.10 2.73 -14.77
N ALA A 337 -5.83 1.86 -13.80
CA ALA A 337 -5.81 2.23 -12.37
C ALA A 337 -4.40 2.38 -11.73
N CYS A 338 -3.30 2.25 -12.49
CA CYS A 338 -1.94 2.28 -11.91
C CYS A 338 -1.60 3.54 -11.10
N SER A 339 -2.24 4.67 -11.40
CA SER A 339 -2.02 5.94 -10.67
C SER A 339 -2.92 6.08 -9.43
N SER A 340 -3.84 5.15 -9.17
CA SER A 340 -4.74 5.13 -8.00
C SER A 340 -4.06 4.50 -6.78
N CYS A 341 -2.98 5.14 -6.31
CA CYS A 341 -2.18 4.70 -5.17
C CYS A 341 -2.09 5.73 -4.03
N GLY A 342 -2.85 6.83 -4.10
CA GLY A 342 -2.72 7.99 -3.18
C GLY A 342 -2.81 7.62 -1.70
N TYR A 343 -3.84 6.85 -1.31
CA TYR A 343 -4.09 6.45 0.08
C TYR A 343 -2.97 5.64 0.74
N THR A 344 -2.16 4.93 -0.04
CA THR A 344 -1.06 4.11 0.49
C THR A 344 0.29 4.78 0.27
N PHE A 345 0.51 5.36 -0.91
CA PHE A 345 1.79 5.92 -1.33
C PHE A 345 2.22 7.13 -0.50
N MET A 346 1.26 7.95 -0.06
CA MET A 346 1.53 9.07 0.84
C MET A 346 2.23 8.62 2.13
N PHE A 347 1.79 7.51 2.72
CA PHE A 347 2.38 7.02 3.97
C PHE A 347 3.74 6.34 3.78
N ASN A 348 4.11 5.95 2.55
CA ASN A 348 5.51 5.62 2.22
C ASN A 348 6.36 6.89 2.15
N LEU A 349 5.86 7.95 1.49
CA LEU A 349 6.56 9.23 1.40
C LEU A 349 6.84 9.80 2.79
N LEU A 350 5.88 9.70 3.71
CA LEU A 350 5.98 10.15 5.10
C LEU A 350 6.80 9.21 5.99
N ASP A 351 7.05 7.97 5.57
CA ASP A 351 7.63 6.90 6.38
C ASP A 351 6.83 6.57 7.66
N TYR A 352 5.51 6.73 7.59
CA TYR A 352 4.58 6.45 8.69
C TYR A 352 4.28 4.97 8.79
N THR A 353 3.90 4.50 9.98
CA THR A 353 3.49 3.11 10.17
C THR A 353 2.05 2.94 9.69
N ALA A 354 1.74 1.89 8.94
CA ALA A 354 0.38 1.67 8.45
C ALA A 354 -0.04 0.19 8.52
N GLY A 355 -1.05 -0.14 9.31
CA GLY A 355 -1.67 -1.45 9.36
C GLY A 355 -2.88 -1.54 8.45
N VAL A 356 -3.22 -2.74 7.95
CA VAL A 356 -4.46 -3.02 7.22
C VAL A 356 -5.11 -4.24 7.85
N LEU A 357 -6.42 -4.14 8.10
CA LEU A 357 -7.28 -5.24 8.49
C LEU A 357 -8.52 -5.30 7.57
N PRO A 358 -9.02 -6.50 7.26
CA PRO A 358 -10.25 -6.65 6.50
C PRO A 358 -11.47 -6.34 7.37
N VAL A 359 -12.51 -5.76 6.78
CA VAL A 359 -13.69 -5.25 7.52
C VAL A 359 -15.00 -5.82 6.97
N THR A 360 -15.15 -5.89 5.64
CA THR A 360 -16.38 -6.35 5.02
C THR A 360 -16.13 -6.91 3.62
N HIS A 361 -17.18 -7.38 2.97
CA HIS A 361 -17.18 -7.77 1.57
C HIS A 361 -18.00 -6.78 0.75
N VAL A 362 -17.70 -6.64 -0.54
CA VAL A 362 -18.53 -5.88 -1.48
C VAL A 362 -19.94 -6.49 -1.53
N ASP A 363 -20.95 -5.65 -1.38
CA ASP A 363 -22.37 -5.98 -1.43
C ASP A 363 -23.00 -5.38 -2.69
N GLN A 364 -23.53 -6.23 -3.55
CA GLN A 364 -24.11 -5.81 -4.83
C GLN A 364 -25.34 -4.89 -4.70
N THR A 365 -26.01 -4.86 -3.55
CA THR A 365 -27.19 -4.01 -3.32
C THR A 365 -26.82 -2.69 -2.66
N ARG A 366 -25.90 -2.73 -1.69
CA ARG A 366 -25.53 -1.56 -0.87
C ARG A 366 -24.43 -0.71 -1.48
N ASP A 367 -23.60 -1.30 -2.35
CA ASP A 367 -22.41 -0.65 -2.87
C ASP A 367 -22.55 -0.19 -4.34
N GLN A 368 -23.79 -0.02 -4.81
CA GLN A 368 -24.05 0.52 -6.14
C GLN A 368 -23.62 1.98 -6.23
N LEU A 369 -23.18 2.38 -7.43
CA LEU A 369 -22.96 3.78 -7.73
C LEU A 369 -24.32 4.50 -7.80
N PRO A 370 -24.41 5.77 -7.41
CA PRO A 370 -25.61 6.58 -7.62
C PRO A 370 -26.05 6.57 -9.09
N GLY A 371 -27.37 6.64 -9.34
CA GLY A 371 -27.91 6.58 -10.70
C GLY A 371 -27.49 7.75 -11.61
N ASP A 372 -27.09 8.87 -11.01
CA ASP A 372 -26.57 10.08 -11.67
C ASP A 372 -25.03 10.11 -11.74
N PHE A 373 -24.35 9.05 -11.32
CA PHE A 373 -22.89 8.96 -11.36
C PHE A 373 -22.37 9.00 -12.80
N SER A 374 -21.43 9.90 -13.07
CA SER A 374 -20.82 10.05 -14.39
C SER A 374 -19.31 9.96 -14.30
N LEU A 375 -18.70 9.08 -15.09
CA LEU A 375 -17.25 9.01 -15.20
C LEU A 375 -16.66 10.30 -15.75
N ASN A 376 -17.38 11.01 -16.63
CA ASN A 376 -16.87 12.20 -17.31
C ASN A 376 -16.66 13.40 -16.37
N SER A 377 -17.29 13.40 -15.19
CA SER A 377 -17.09 14.47 -14.19
C SER A 377 -15.83 14.28 -13.34
N LEU A 378 -15.21 13.09 -13.39
CA LEU A 378 -14.03 12.77 -12.60
C LEU A 378 -12.74 13.24 -13.27
N ASN A 379 -11.68 13.43 -12.49
CA ASN A 379 -10.34 13.60 -13.04
C ASN A 379 -9.81 12.28 -13.65
N GLY A 380 -8.76 12.35 -14.46
CA GLY A 380 -8.22 11.21 -15.20
C GLY A 380 -7.81 10.01 -14.34
N ILE A 381 -7.32 10.25 -13.12
CA ILE A 381 -6.89 9.18 -12.21
C ILE A 381 -8.13 8.47 -11.67
N ALA A 382 -9.13 9.24 -11.21
CA ALA A 382 -10.39 8.70 -10.70
C ALA A 382 -11.20 8.00 -11.80
N GLN A 383 -11.22 8.52 -13.02
CA GLN A 383 -11.83 7.87 -14.18
C GLN A 383 -11.26 6.46 -14.39
N GLY A 384 -9.93 6.32 -14.34
CA GLY A 384 -9.26 5.03 -14.51
C GLY A 384 -9.65 3.99 -13.46
N ALA A 385 -9.78 4.40 -12.19
CA ALA A 385 -10.23 3.53 -11.11
C ALA A 385 -11.72 3.17 -11.22
N TYR A 386 -12.60 4.17 -11.36
CA TYR A 386 -14.06 3.97 -11.35
C TYR A 386 -14.60 3.29 -12.61
N LYS A 387 -13.92 3.40 -13.75
CA LYS A 387 -14.28 2.65 -14.97
C LYS A 387 -14.28 1.13 -14.73
N LEU A 388 -13.50 0.65 -13.75
CA LEU A 388 -13.41 -0.76 -13.41
C LEU A 388 -14.37 -1.18 -12.30
N TYR A 389 -15.05 -0.23 -11.64
CA TYR A 389 -15.92 -0.50 -10.51
C TYR A 389 -17.29 -1.00 -10.95
N ASN A 390 -17.68 -2.17 -10.45
CA ASN A 390 -19.01 -2.74 -10.68
C ASN A 390 -19.40 -3.61 -9.48
N ALA A 391 -20.35 -3.14 -8.66
CA ALA A 391 -20.72 -3.81 -7.41
C ALA A 391 -21.25 -5.24 -7.61
N ASN A 392 -21.95 -5.51 -8.73
CA ASN A 392 -22.45 -6.84 -9.06
C ASN A 392 -21.29 -7.81 -9.37
N ALA A 393 -20.36 -7.39 -10.23
CA ALA A 393 -19.22 -8.22 -10.63
C ALA A 393 -18.19 -8.42 -9.50
N MET A 394 -18.09 -7.42 -8.61
CA MET A 394 -17.19 -7.39 -7.45
C MET A 394 -17.80 -8.00 -6.19
N HIS A 395 -19.06 -8.42 -6.20
CA HIS A 395 -19.72 -8.96 -5.01
C HIS A 395 -18.93 -10.10 -4.36
N GLY A 396 -18.78 -10.05 -3.03
CA GLY A 396 -18.01 -11.01 -2.27
C GLY A 396 -16.49 -10.77 -2.29
N LEU A 397 -15.98 -9.72 -2.94
CA LEU A 397 -14.58 -9.33 -2.80
C LEU A 397 -14.33 -8.67 -1.43
N PRO A 398 -13.18 -8.90 -0.78
CA PRO A 398 -12.83 -8.25 0.47
C PRO A 398 -12.64 -6.74 0.35
N VAL A 399 -12.92 -6.05 1.45
CA VAL A 399 -12.69 -4.61 1.65
C VAL A 399 -12.18 -4.39 3.06
N GLY A 400 -11.01 -3.77 3.18
CA GLY A 400 -10.36 -3.46 4.45
C GLY A 400 -10.29 -1.96 4.76
N VAL A 401 -9.75 -1.67 5.94
CA VAL A 401 -9.42 -0.33 6.43
C VAL A 401 -7.95 -0.29 6.83
N GLN A 402 -7.32 0.85 6.58
CA GLN A 402 -5.94 1.15 6.93
C GLN A 402 -5.91 1.96 8.24
N VAL A 403 -5.04 1.58 9.18
CA VAL A 403 -4.77 2.27 10.44
C VAL A 403 -3.38 2.86 10.38
N ILE A 404 -3.24 4.17 10.60
CA ILE A 404 -1.98 4.89 10.45
C ILE A 404 -1.51 5.43 11.78
N GLY A 405 -0.26 5.13 12.12
CA GLY A 405 0.52 5.79 13.16
C GLY A 405 1.68 6.56 12.53
N ARG A 406 2.39 7.34 13.35
CA ARG A 406 3.61 8.03 12.95
C ARG A 406 4.74 7.03 12.72
N ARG A 407 5.89 7.58 12.35
CA ARG A 407 7.11 6.82 12.11
C ARG A 407 7.54 6.05 13.37
N LEU A 408 7.86 4.77 13.21
CA LEU A 408 8.30 3.86 14.29
C LEU A 408 7.26 3.75 15.42
N GLU A 409 6.00 3.50 15.08
CA GLU A 409 4.88 3.30 16.02
C GLU A 409 4.15 1.97 15.76
N GLU A 410 4.87 0.94 15.33
CA GLU A 410 4.32 -0.39 15.03
C GLU A 410 3.53 -0.99 16.19
N GLU A 411 4.03 -0.87 17.42
CA GLU A 411 3.35 -1.36 18.62
C GLU A 411 1.99 -0.67 18.82
N LYS A 412 1.95 0.67 18.64
CA LYS A 412 0.72 1.45 18.74
C LYS A 412 -0.28 1.06 17.66
N VAL A 413 0.18 0.94 16.41
CA VAL A 413 -0.70 0.60 15.29
C VAL A 413 -1.31 -0.78 15.49
N LEU A 414 -0.52 -1.78 15.89
CA LEU A 414 -1.04 -3.14 16.17
C LEU A 414 -2.03 -3.14 17.34
N ALA A 415 -1.75 -2.40 18.42
CA ALA A 415 -2.69 -2.25 19.53
C ALA A 415 -4.02 -1.64 19.08
N ILE A 416 -3.99 -0.57 18.26
CA ILE A 416 -5.20 0.08 17.76
C ILE A 416 -5.95 -0.80 16.75
N MET A 417 -5.26 -1.55 15.89
CA MET A 417 -5.91 -2.54 15.03
C MET A 417 -6.69 -3.55 15.85
N LYS A 418 -6.15 -3.97 17.01
CA LYS A 418 -6.83 -4.89 17.92
C LYS A 418 -8.08 -4.26 18.53
N ARG A 419 -7.99 -2.99 18.93
CA ARG A 419 -9.15 -2.21 19.42
C ARG A 419 -10.26 -2.10 18.37
N ILE A 420 -9.90 -1.97 17.09
CA ILE A 420 -10.87 -1.96 15.99
C ILE A 420 -11.50 -3.35 15.82
N GLU A 421 -10.71 -4.42 15.78
CA GLU A 421 -11.21 -5.80 15.66
C GLU A 421 -12.16 -6.15 16.82
N GLU A 422 -11.80 -5.80 18.05
CA GLU A 422 -12.64 -5.97 19.24
C GLU A 422 -13.94 -5.14 19.15
N ALA A 423 -13.88 -3.89 18.67
CA ALA A 423 -15.06 -3.04 18.51
C ALA A 423 -16.01 -3.53 17.41
N MET A 424 -15.50 -4.21 16.39
CA MET A 424 -16.31 -4.83 15.33
C MET A 424 -17.11 -6.04 15.84
N GLY A 425 -16.59 -6.77 16.84
CA GLY A 425 -17.28 -7.87 17.52
C GLY A 425 -17.75 -8.95 16.54
N ASP A 426 -19.04 -9.30 16.57
CA ASP A 426 -19.65 -10.29 15.66
C ASP A 426 -19.61 -9.87 14.18
N ASN A 427 -19.33 -8.60 13.88
CA ASN A 427 -19.15 -8.09 12.52
C ASN A 427 -17.69 -8.24 12.03
N THR A 428 -16.84 -8.95 12.75
CA THR A 428 -15.47 -9.24 12.31
C THR A 428 -15.50 -9.96 10.97
N PHE A 429 -14.55 -9.60 10.11
CA PHE A 429 -14.45 -10.17 8.77
C PHE A 429 -14.29 -11.69 8.82
N PRO A 430 -15.17 -12.46 8.14
CA PRO A 430 -15.06 -13.91 8.11
C PRO A 430 -13.92 -14.32 7.18
N LEU A 431 -12.96 -15.07 7.71
CA LEU A 431 -11.89 -15.67 6.92
C LEU A 431 -12.45 -16.85 6.09
N LEU A 432 -11.89 -17.10 4.90
CA LEU A 432 -12.23 -18.27 4.10
C LEU A 432 -11.98 -19.56 4.88
N ASP A 433 -12.84 -20.57 4.73
CA ASP A 433 -12.57 -21.88 5.32
C ASP A 433 -11.29 -22.49 4.73
N VAL A 434 -10.57 -23.25 5.56
CA VAL A 434 -9.37 -24.00 5.15
C VAL A 434 -9.75 -25.48 5.21
N ASP A 435 -9.72 -26.15 4.06
CA ASP A 435 -10.00 -27.58 3.93
C ASP A 435 -8.98 -28.46 4.69
#